data_AF-A0A1E9CBF0-F1
#
_entry.id   AF-A0A1E9CBF0-F1
#
_cell.length_a   1.000
_cell.length_b   1.000
_cell.length_c   1.000
_cell.angle_alpha   90.00
_cell.angle_beta   90.00
_cell.angle_gamma   90.00
#
_symmetry.space_group_name_H-M   'P 1'
#
loop_
_entity.id
_entity.type
_entity.pdbx_description
1 polymer ?
#
loop_
_entity_poly.entity_id
_entity_poly.type
_entity_poly.pdbx_seq_one_letter_code
_entity_poly.pdbx_strand_id
1 'polypeptide(L)'
;MPPIVYLAAYGISQKYGDLFYKRLPSGNYVIYWQSSNDIDIFLCRWLPSSHEDLDNSCIIDKILSFDDTNADKVTKFKQMLKNER
;
A
#
# COMPACT_ATOMS: atom_id res chain seq x y z
N MET A 1 -11.78 10.18 -7.33
CA MET A 1 -10.54 11.00 -7.19
C MET A 1 -9.43 10.15 -7.81
N PRO A 2 -8.27 10.65 -8.28
CA PRO A 2 -7.25 9.71 -8.74
C PRO A 2 -6.81 8.82 -7.56
N PRO A 3 -6.61 7.50 -7.72
CA PRO A 3 -6.30 6.63 -6.59
C PRO A 3 -5.04 7.05 -5.81
N ILE A 4 -4.04 7.64 -6.49
CA ILE A 4 -2.87 8.22 -5.83
C ILE A 4 -3.21 9.37 -4.85
N VAL A 5 -4.18 10.22 -5.21
CA VAL A 5 -4.61 11.34 -4.35
C VAL A 5 -5.40 10.80 -3.15
N TYR A 6 -6.16 9.72 -3.36
CA TYR A 6 -6.79 8.96 -2.28
C TYR A 6 -5.74 8.45 -1.29
N LEU A 7 -4.72 7.74 -1.76
CA LEU A 7 -3.67 7.17 -0.91
C LEU A 7 -2.84 8.24 -0.18
N ALA A 8 -2.54 9.34 -0.85
CA ALA A 8 -1.86 10.48 -0.25
C ALA A 8 -2.69 11.12 0.89
N ALA A 9 -4.01 11.20 0.76
CA ALA A 9 -4.89 11.68 1.83
C ALA A 9 -4.85 10.81 3.09
N TYR A 10 -4.47 9.53 2.97
CA TYR A 10 -4.21 8.63 4.10
C TYR A 10 -2.76 8.68 4.62
N GLY A 11 -1.93 9.56 4.06
CA GLY A 11 -0.54 9.77 4.47
C GLY A 11 0.45 8.78 3.85
N ILE A 12 0.06 8.06 2.80
CA ILE A 12 0.96 7.17 2.05
C ILE A 12 1.64 8.02 0.97
N SER A 13 2.67 8.74 1.36
CA SER A 13 3.35 9.72 0.50
C SER A 13 4.87 9.73 0.68
N GLN A 14 5.41 8.99 1.65
CA GLN A 14 6.86 8.86 1.82
C GLN A 14 7.40 7.99 0.69
N LYS A 15 8.54 8.38 0.10
CA LYS A 15 9.12 7.66 -1.03
C LYS A 15 10.42 6.98 -0.61
N TYR A 16 10.60 5.72 -1.02
CA TYR A 16 11.86 4.98 -0.90
C TYR A 16 12.05 4.13 -2.15
N GLY A 17 13.14 4.37 -2.88
CA GLY A 17 13.31 3.82 -4.23
C GLY A 17 12.16 4.24 -5.14
N ASP A 18 11.47 3.26 -5.70
CA ASP A 18 10.30 3.42 -6.56
C ASP A 18 8.97 3.15 -5.83
N LEU A 19 9.02 2.94 -4.51
CA LEU A 19 7.87 2.68 -3.65
C LEU A 19 7.40 3.94 -2.92
N PHE A 20 6.09 4.03 -2.72
CA PHE A 20 5.49 4.97 -1.79
C PHE A 20 4.94 4.22 -0.58
N TYR A 21 5.09 4.78 0.60
CA TYR A 21 4.76 4.07 1.81
C TYR A 21 4.30 4.96 2.96
N LYS A 22 3.75 4.29 3.96
CA LYS A 22 3.46 4.78 5.30
C LYS A 22 3.78 3.68 6.30
N ARG A 23 4.59 4.00 7.31
CA ARG A 23 4.78 3.13 8.48
C ARG A 23 3.55 3.22 9.38
N LEU A 24 2.98 2.07 9.72
CA LEU A 24 1.88 1.97 10.67
C LEU A 24 2.42 1.93 12.11
N PRO A 25 1.61 2.31 13.13
CA PRO A 25 1.99 2.20 14.53
C PRO A 25 2.38 0.78 14.95
N SER A 26 1.80 -0.24 14.31
CA SER A 26 2.14 -1.66 14.52
C SER A 26 3.56 -2.03 14.07
N GLY A 27 4.27 -1.13 13.38
CA GLY A 27 5.59 -1.38 12.81
C GLY A 27 5.56 -1.91 11.38
N ASN A 28 4.40 -2.37 10.90
CA ASN A 28 4.18 -2.77 9.51
C ASN A 28 4.16 -1.54 8.58
N TYR A 29 4.25 -1.79 7.28
CA TYR A 29 4.27 -0.78 6.24
C TYR A 29 3.11 -1.00 5.27
N VAL A 30 2.32 0.05 5.02
CA VAL A 30 1.45 0.07 3.84
C VAL A 30 2.22 0.75 2.74
N ILE A 31 2.35 0.05 1.62
CA ILE A 31 3.17 0.42 0.48
C ILE A 31 2.26 0.43 -0.74
N TYR A 32 2.43 1.38 -1.64
CA TYR A 32 1.96 1.21 -3.00
C TYR A 32 3.09 1.35 -4.00
N TRP A 33 2.94 0.61 -5.09
CA TRP A 33 3.74 0.75 -6.29
C TRP A 33 2.82 1.03 -7.46
N GLN A 34 3.26 1.91 -8.36
CA GLN A 34 2.49 2.31 -9.51
C GLN A 34 3.18 1.81 -10.79
N SER A 35 2.53 0.86 -11.46
CA SER A 35 2.81 0.51 -12.85
C SER A 35 2.23 1.57 -13.79
N SER A 36 2.52 1.47 -15.09
CA SER A 36 1.99 2.40 -16.10
C SER A 36 0.46 2.49 -16.12
N ASN A 37 -0.24 1.42 -15.75
CA ASN A 37 -1.70 1.33 -15.85
C ASN A 37 -2.41 1.10 -14.50
N ASP A 38 -1.68 0.66 -13.48
CA ASP A 38 -2.25 0.10 -12.26
C ASP A 38 -1.48 0.55 -11.02
N ILE A 39 -2.18 0.60 -9.89
CA ILE A 39 -1.60 0.89 -8.58
C ILE A 39 -1.85 -0.32 -7.69
N ASP A 40 -0.80 -0.99 -7.25
CA ASP A 40 -0.91 -2.10 -6.33
C ASP A 40 -0.57 -1.64 -4.91
N ILE A 41 -1.31 -2.13 -3.93
CA ILE A 41 -1.10 -1.84 -2.52
C ILE A 41 -0.70 -3.11 -1.79
N PHE A 42 0.31 -3.00 -0.94
CA PHE A 42 0.87 -4.09 -0.16
C PHE A 42 0.94 -3.70 1.31
N LEU A 43 0.51 -4.60 2.18
CA LEU A 43 0.80 -4.54 3.61
C LEU A 43 2.01 -5.42 3.87
N CYS A 44 3.13 -4.84 4.28
CA CYS A 44 4.40 -5.55 4.47
C CYS A 44 4.90 -5.48 5.92
N ARG A 45 5.61 -6.52 6.35
CA ARG A 45 6.25 -6.62 7.68
C ARG A 45 7.44 -5.66 7.84
N TRP A 46 8.14 -5.40 6.75
CA TRP A 46 9.25 -4.45 6.65
C TRP A 46 9.15 -3.68 5.32
N LEU A 47 9.89 -2.60 5.20
CA LEU A 47 9.97 -1.80 3.97
C LEU A 47 10.99 -2.46 3.00
N PRO A 48 10.55 -3.02 1.86
CA PRO A 48 11.45 -3.48 0.81
C PRO A 48 12.17 -2.31 0.13
N SER A 49 13.27 -2.61 -0.55
CA SER A 49 14.10 -1.59 -1.20
C SER A 49 13.54 -1.13 -2.54
N SER A 50 12.77 -1.99 -3.20
CA SER A 50 12.13 -1.71 -4.49
C SER A 50 10.91 -2.61 -4.70
N HIS A 51 10.15 -2.36 -5.77
CA HIS A 51 9.05 -3.27 -6.15
C HIS A 51 9.51 -4.68 -6.54
N GLU A 52 10.77 -4.84 -6.97
CA GLU A 52 11.34 -6.15 -7.32
C GLU A 52 11.54 -7.03 -6.07
N ASP A 53 11.68 -6.41 -4.90
CA ASP A 53 11.82 -7.08 -3.60
C ASP A 53 10.46 -7.34 -2.90
N LEU A 54 9.34 -7.08 -3.58
CA LEU A 54 8.00 -7.38 -3.04
C LEU A 54 7.66 -8.87 -3.21
N ASP A 55 8.01 -9.68 -2.22
CA ASP A 55 7.73 -11.11 -2.20
C ASP A 55 6.96 -11.57 -0.93
N ASN A 56 6.60 -12.85 -0.89
CA ASN A 56 5.81 -13.44 0.21
C ASN A 56 6.51 -13.41 1.57
N SER A 57 7.83 -13.17 1.61
CA SER A 57 8.59 -12.98 2.84
C SER A 57 8.12 -11.72 3.57
N CYS A 58 7.91 -10.63 2.83
CA CYS A 58 7.53 -9.33 3.39
C CYS A 58 6.01 -9.12 3.38
N ILE A 59 5.31 -9.57 2.33
CA ILE A 59 3.87 -9.31 2.11
C ILE A 59 3.01 -10.11 3.10
N ILE A 60 2.22 -9.37 3.89
CA ILE A 60 1.16 -9.89 4.76
C ILE A 60 -0.14 -9.99 3.97
N ASP A 61 -0.46 -8.96 3.19
CA ASP A 61 -1.67 -8.88 2.38
C ASP A 61 -1.48 -7.88 1.23
N LYS A 62 -2.32 -7.96 0.19
CA LYS A 62 -2.23 -7.12 -1.01
C LYS A 62 -3.58 -6.79 -1.65
N ILE A 63 -3.62 -5.67 -2.36
CA ILE A 63 -4.72 -5.25 -3.24
C ILE A 63 -4.10 -4.94 -4.61
N LEU A 64 -4.51 -5.71 -5.62
CA LEU A 64 -4.06 -5.48 -6.99
C LEU A 64 -5.00 -4.52 -7.73
N SER A 65 -4.44 -3.65 -8.58
CA SER A 65 -5.17 -2.65 -9.38
C SER A 65 -6.14 -1.81 -8.53
N PHE A 66 -5.64 -1.18 -7.46
CA PHE A 66 -6.44 -0.39 -6.54
C PHE A 66 -7.22 0.72 -7.25
N ASP A 67 -8.50 0.81 -6.89
CA ASP A 67 -9.47 1.76 -7.41
C ASP A 67 -10.28 2.31 -6.23
N ASP A 68 -10.27 3.64 -6.05
CA ASP A 68 -10.97 4.32 -4.96
C ASP A 68 -12.49 4.35 -5.12
N THR A 69 -13.00 3.96 -6.29
CA THR A 69 -14.44 3.79 -6.55
C THR A 69 -14.92 2.37 -6.25
N ASN A 70 -14.00 1.40 -6.14
CA ASN A 70 -14.33 0.02 -5.81
C ASN A 70 -14.45 -0.17 -4.28
N ALA A 71 -15.69 -0.37 -3.81
CA ALA A 71 -16.00 -0.46 -2.39
C ALA A 71 -15.25 -1.59 -1.65
N ASP A 72 -15.06 -2.75 -2.29
CA ASP A 72 -14.35 -3.89 -1.70
C ASP A 72 -12.86 -3.57 -1.52
N LYS A 73 -12.22 -3.00 -2.54
CA LYS A 73 -10.82 -2.60 -2.48
C LYS A 73 -10.59 -1.50 -1.44
N VAL A 74 -11.48 -0.51 -1.38
CA VAL A 74 -11.45 0.55 -0.36
C VAL A 74 -11.64 -0.02 1.04
N THR A 75 -12.56 -0.96 1.23
CA THR A 75 -12.80 -1.60 2.53
C THR A 75 -11.58 -2.39 2.97
N LYS A 76 -11.00 -3.20 2.08
CA LYS A 76 -9.78 -3.95 2.35
C LYS A 76 -8.61 -3.03 2.68
N PHE A 77 -8.44 -1.93 1.95
CA PHE A 77 -7.41 -0.93 2.23
C PHE A 77 -7.58 -0.32 3.64
N LYS A 78 -8.81 0.05 4.00
CA LYS A 78 -9.11 0.56 5.35
C LYS A 78 -8.85 -0.49 6.43
N GLN A 79 -9.09 -1.77 6.16
CA GLN A 79 -8.73 -2.86 7.08
C GLN A 79 -7.21 -3.00 7.24
N MET A 80 -6.42 -2.87 6.17
CA MET A 80 -4.95 -2.87 6.27
C MET A 80 -4.44 -1.75 7.17
N LEU A 81 -5.05 -0.57 7.12
CA LEU A 81 -4.71 0.56 8.00
C LEU A 81 -5.10 0.32 9.46
N LYS A 82 -6.23 -0.37 9.68
CA LYS A 82 -6.82 -0.65 11.00
C LYS A 82 -6.34 -1.94 11.66
N ASN A 83 -5.43 -2.70 11.06
CA ASN A 83 -4.72 -3.80 11.75
C ASN A 83 -3.74 -3.25 12.81
N GLU A 84 -4.24 -2.33 13.62
CA GLU A 84 -3.85 -1.93 14.95
C GLU A 84 -4.37 -3.05 15.86
N ARG A 85 -3.45 -3.89 16.33
CA ARG A 85 -3.78 -5.00 17.22
C ARG A 85 -4.00 -4.49 18.63
#